data_AF-A0A850VGC7-F1
#
_entry.id   AF-A0A850VGC7-F1
#
_cell.length_a   1.000
_cell.length_b   1.000
_cell.length_c   1.000
_cell.angle_alpha   90.00
_cell.angle_beta   90.00
_cell.angle_gamma   90.00
#
_symmetry.space_group_name_H-M   'P 1'
#
loop_
_entity.id
_entity.type
_entity.pdbx_description
1 polymer ?
#
loop_
_entity_poly.entity_id
_entity_poly.type
_entity_poly.pdbx_seq_one_letter_code
_entity_poly.pdbx_strand_id
1 'polypeptide(L)'
;MWLLVVAALLALFLLRRWHRERQTVPRLSEKFVLITGCDSGFGNLLARQLDARGLRWLSRADFAKVLDVNLLGVVEVTLSLLPLLRRARGRVVNVASVMGRVSFFGGGYCISKFGVEAFSDSLRRELRPFGVRVSIIEPGGFRTGMLDPAPMVEGFVRLWERLPAEAQAAYGRHYPEKYAKATTLVLQRLTSSRLSHVTDAMAHALLSRCPRSRYTAGWDARLLFLPLSYCPTWLSDTLLGFFLPIPAGGV
;
A
#
# COMPACT_ATOMS: atom_id res chain seq x y z
N MET A 1 2.31 -8.25 -41.19
CA MET A 1 3.64 -7.80 -40.71
C MET A 1 3.64 -7.52 -39.20
N TRP A 2 2.75 -6.67 -38.68
CA TRP A 2 2.69 -6.36 -37.23
C TRP A 2 2.42 -7.55 -36.31
N LEU A 3 1.56 -8.50 -36.69
CA LEU A 3 1.30 -9.70 -35.89
C LEU A 3 2.53 -10.58 -35.69
N LEU A 4 3.39 -10.71 -36.71
CA LEU A 4 4.63 -11.48 -36.63
C LEU A 4 5.68 -10.78 -35.76
N VAL A 5 5.76 -9.44 -35.83
CA VAL A 5 6.62 -8.65 -34.96
C VAL A 5 6.18 -8.77 -33.50
N VAL A 6 4.88 -8.66 -33.23
CA VAL A 6 4.33 -8.84 -31.88
C VAL A 6 4.59 -10.26 -31.37
N ALA A 7 4.36 -11.29 -32.18
CA ALA A 7 4.61 -12.69 -31.80
C ALA A 7 6.10 -12.95 -31.53
N ALA A 8 7.01 -12.42 -32.35
CA ALA A 8 8.45 -12.53 -32.16
C ALA A 8 8.93 -11.82 -30.89
N LEU A 9 8.42 -10.61 -30.61
CA LEU A 9 8.71 -9.88 -29.37
C LEU A 9 8.17 -10.62 -28.15
N LEU A 10 6.98 -11.21 -28.24
CA LEU A 10 6.39 -12.02 -27.17
C LEU A 10 7.23 -13.28 -26.93
N ALA A 11 7.66 -13.97 -27.98
CA ALA A 11 8.51 -15.16 -27.90
C ALA A 11 9.87 -14.80 -27.27
N LEU A 12 10.50 -13.71 -27.70
CA LEU A 12 11.76 -13.23 -27.12
C LEU A 12 11.60 -12.84 -25.64
N PHE A 13 10.48 -12.19 -25.29
CA PHE A 13 10.14 -11.86 -23.91
C PHE A 13 9.98 -13.13 -23.05
N LEU A 14 9.23 -14.12 -23.54
CA LEU A 14 9.03 -15.40 -22.85
C LEU A 14 10.34 -16.18 -22.72
N LEU A 15 11.18 -16.19 -23.76
CA LEU A 15 12.46 -16.90 -23.75
C LEU A 15 13.47 -16.23 -22.81
N ARG A 16 13.51 -14.89 -22.79
CA ARG A 16 14.30 -14.10 -21.83
C ARG A 16 13.80 -14.30 -20.40
N ARG A 17 12.48 -14.35 -20.19
CA ARG A 17 11.87 -14.62 -18.89
C ARG A 17 12.23 -16.02 -18.41
N TRP A 18 12.05 -17.04 -19.25
CA TRP A 18 12.41 -18.43 -18.97
C TRP A 18 13.89 -18.57 -18.60
N HIS A 19 14.78 -17.90 -19.35
CA HIS A 19 16.20 -17.88 -19.04
C HIS A 19 16.49 -17.21 -17.68
N ARG A 20 15.91 -16.04 -17.39
CA ARG A 20 16.10 -15.34 -16.10
C ARG A 20 15.57 -16.15 -14.91
N GLU A 21 14.40 -16.78 -15.03
CA GLU A 21 13.78 -17.55 -13.94
C GLU A 21 14.54 -18.84 -13.59
N ARG A 22 15.38 -19.36 -14.51
CA ARG A 22 16.23 -20.54 -14.28
C ARG A 22 17.61 -20.24 -13.70
N GLN A 23 17.99 -18.96 -13.59
CA GLN A 23 19.28 -18.59 -13.01
C GLN A 23 19.26 -18.79 -11.49
N THR A 24 20.27 -19.48 -10.96
CA THR A 24 20.50 -19.60 -9.52
C THR A 24 21.41 -18.48 -9.03
N VAL A 25 21.19 -18.01 -7.80
CA VAL A 25 21.98 -16.92 -7.20
C VAL A 25 23.46 -17.35 -7.09
N PRO A 26 24.42 -16.60 -7.66
CA PRO A 26 25.84 -16.92 -7.53
C PRO A 26 26.35 -16.58 -6.12
N ARG A 27 27.39 -17.28 -5.65
CA ARG A 27 28.02 -17.11 -4.32
C ARG A 27 27.05 -17.30 -3.15
N LEU A 28 26.29 -18.40 -3.16
CA LEU A 28 25.29 -18.73 -2.15
C LEU A 28 25.82 -18.67 -0.70
N SER A 29 27.09 -19.06 -0.47
CA SER A 29 27.73 -19.05 0.85
C SER A 29 27.91 -17.66 1.48
N GLU A 30 27.87 -16.60 0.66
CA GLU A 30 27.98 -15.20 1.11
C GLU A 30 26.61 -14.51 1.22
N LYS A 31 25.51 -15.22 0.94
CA LYS A 31 24.15 -14.67 0.89
C LYS A 31 23.34 -15.17 2.08
N PHE A 32 22.61 -14.25 2.71
CA PHE A 32 21.67 -14.57 3.77
C PHE A 32 20.25 -14.64 3.20
N VAL A 33 19.47 -15.66 3.57
CA VAL A 33 18.09 -15.86 3.13
C VAL A 33 17.16 -15.69 4.33
N LEU A 34 16.16 -14.82 4.21
CA LEU A 34 15.09 -14.64 5.18
C LEU A 34 13.77 -15.14 4.56
N ILE A 35 13.20 -16.21 5.12
CA ILE A 35 11.88 -16.72 4.74
C ILE A 35 10.90 -16.34 5.84
N THR A 36 9.87 -15.57 5.52
CA THR A 36 8.80 -15.19 6.47
C THR A 36 7.48 -15.84 6.05
N GLY A 37 6.66 -16.20 7.04
CA GLY A 37 5.45 -17.01 6.85
C GLY A 37 5.38 -18.15 7.86
N CYS A 38 5.27 -17.81 9.15
CA CYS A 38 5.09 -18.81 10.20
C CYS A 38 4.04 -18.30 11.20
N ASP A 39 2.91 -18.98 11.26
CA ASP A 39 2.03 -18.92 12.41
C ASP A 39 2.82 -19.26 13.67
N SER A 40 2.72 -18.40 14.69
CA SER A 40 3.22 -18.46 16.10
C SER A 40 4.62 -19.04 16.46
N GLY A 41 5.37 -19.67 15.56
CA GLY A 41 6.60 -20.45 15.83
C GLY A 41 7.93 -19.75 15.46
N PHE A 42 8.86 -20.50 14.84
CA PHE A 42 10.27 -20.09 14.59
C PHE A 42 10.44 -18.73 13.90
N GLY A 43 9.55 -18.38 12.98
CA GLY A 43 9.57 -17.06 12.32
C GLY A 43 9.38 -15.89 13.29
N ASN A 44 8.56 -16.04 14.33
CA ASN A 44 8.37 -15.02 15.37
C ASN A 44 9.61 -14.90 16.28
N LEU A 45 10.27 -16.02 16.60
CA LEU A 45 11.50 -16.01 17.39
C LEU A 45 12.67 -15.36 16.65
N LEU A 46 12.90 -15.75 15.38
CA LEU A 46 13.92 -15.12 14.54
C LEU A 46 13.59 -13.64 14.31
N ALA A 47 12.31 -13.29 14.08
CA ALA A 47 11.90 -11.90 13.97
C ALA A 47 12.19 -11.11 15.25
N ARG A 48 12.01 -11.66 16.45
CA ARG A 48 12.38 -11.01 17.72
C ARG A 48 13.89 -10.88 17.91
N GLN A 49 14.67 -11.90 17.54
CA GLN A 49 16.13 -11.86 17.62
C GLN A 49 16.73 -10.83 16.64
N LEU A 50 16.18 -10.71 15.44
CA LEU A 50 16.58 -9.70 14.47
C LEU A 50 16.07 -8.29 14.85
N ASP A 51 14.92 -8.19 15.53
CA ASP A 51 14.42 -6.93 16.12
C ASP A 51 15.37 -6.40 17.19
N ALA A 52 15.86 -7.27 18.08
CA ALA A 52 16.81 -6.93 19.13
C ALA A 52 18.17 -6.42 18.62
N ARG A 53 18.48 -6.61 17.33
CA ARG A 53 19.70 -6.11 16.68
C ARG A 53 19.53 -4.71 16.06
N GLY A 54 18.36 -4.08 16.20
CA GLY A 54 18.16 -2.66 15.87
C GLY A 54 18.12 -2.32 14.37
N LEU A 55 18.08 -3.32 13.48
CA LEU A 55 18.14 -3.13 12.03
C LEU A 55 16.78 -2.75 11.40
N ARG A 56 16.02 -1.81 11.99
CA ARG A 56 14.67 -1.46 11.50
C ARG A 56 14.41 0.04 11.47
N TRP A 57 13.81 0.48 10.37
CA TRP A 57 13.20 1.81 10.25
C TRP A 57 11.89 1.93 11.02
N LEU A 58 11.15 0.83 11.17
CA LEU A 58 9.86 0.78 11.86
C LEU A 58 9.80 -0.47 12.74
N SER A 59 9.32 -0.29 13.97
CA SER A 59 9.12 -1.37 14.92
C SER A 59 7.79 -2.10 14.68
N ARG A 60 7.63 -3.30 15.25
CA ARG A 60 6.32 -3.98 15.26
C ARG A 60 5.23 -3.11 15.87
N ALA A 61 5.56 -2.31 16.89
CA ALA A 61 4.59 -1.43 17.55
C ALA A 61 4.10 -0.32 16.60
N ASP A 62 4.97 0.20 15.72
CA ASP A 62 4.58 1.19 14.72
C ASP A 62 3.58 0.61 13.70
N PHE A 63 3.81 -0.63 13.26
CA PHE A 63 2.85 -1.35 12.42
C PHE A 63 1.54 -1.62 13.16
N ALA A 64 1.63 -2.15 14.38
CA ALA A 64 0.46 -2.48 15.19
C ALA A 64 -0.42 -1.25 15.41
N LYS A 65 0.16 -0.10 15.78
CA LYS A 65 -0.56 1.17 15.98
C LYS A 65 -1.36 1.58 14.73
N VAL A 66 -0.75 1.49 13.55
CA VAL A 66 -1.44 1.86 12.30
C VAL A 66 -2.55 0.87 11.96
N LEU A 67 -2.30 -0.43 12.14
CA LEU A 67 -3.30 -1.48 11.87
C LEU A 67 -4.47 -1.44 12.85
N ASP A 68 -4.20 -1.16 14.12
CA ASP A 68 -5.20 -1.08 15.18
C ASP A 68 -6.24 0.00 14.85
N VAL A 69 -5.79 1.19 14.46
CA VAL A 69 -6.69 2.29 14.09
C VAL A 69 -7.32 2.08 12.72
N ASN A 70 -6.51 1.84 11.69
CA ASN A 70 -6.98 1.92 10.30
C ASN A 70 -7.70 0.66 9.81
N LEU A 71 -7.47 -0.49 10.47
CA LEU A 71 -8.07 -1.77 10.10
C LEU A 71 -8.95 -2.31 11.21
N LEU A 72 -8.40 -2.56 12.41
CA LEU A 72 -9.16 -3.19 13.49
C LEU A 72 -10.29 -2.28 13.96
N GLY A 73 -10.07 -0.97 14.07
CA GLY A 73 -11.12 -0.01 14.39
C GLY A 73 -12.27 0.00 13.37
N VAL A 74 -11.97 -0.14 12.07
CA VAL A 74 -13.00 -0.25 11.02
C VAL A 74 -13.79 -1.55 11.19
N VAL A 75 -13.10 -2.66 11.46
CA VAL A 75 -13.73 -3.96 11.70
C VAL A 75 -14.64 -3.89 12.92
N GLU A 76 -14.12 -3.41 14.06
CA GLU A 76 -14.83 -3.36 15.33
C GLU A 76 -16.10 -2.50 15.27
N VAL A 77 -16.01 -1.28 14.73
CA VAL A 77 -17.17 -0.40 14.56
C VAL A 77 -18.21 -1.04 13.64
N THR A 78 -17.76 -1.64 12.53
CA THR A 78 -18.67 -2.28 11.58
C THR A 78 -19.39 -3.47 12.20
N LEU A 79 -18.65 -4.35 12.89
CA LEU A 79 -19.18 -5.54 13.56
C LEU A 79 -20.19 -5.16 14.65
N SER A 80 -19.88 -4.14 15.46
CA SER A 80 -20.75 -3.65 16.53
C SER A 80 -22.08 -3.10 16.01
N LEU A 81 -22.08 -2.51 14.81
CA LEU A 81 -23.28 -1.94 14.18
C LEU A 81 -24.05 -2.94 13.30
N LEU A 82 -23.57 -4.17 13.11
CA LEU A 82 -24.21 -5.17 12.25
C LEU A 82 -25.68 -5.44 12.58
N PRO A 83 -26.11 -5.57 13.85
CA PRO A 83 -27.53 -5.80 14.16
C PRO A 83 -28.43 -4.69 13.63
N LEU A 84 -27.99 -3.43 13.79
CA LEU A 84 -28.72 -2.25 13.30
C LEU A 84 -28.72 -2.19 11.77
N LEU A 85 -27.57 -2.43 11.16
CA LEU A 85 -27.43 -2.46 9.70
C LEU A 85 -28.34 -3.52 9.08
N ARG A 86 -28.39 -4.73 9.65
CA ARG A 86 -29.27 -5.81 9.17
C ARG A 86 -30.74 -5.47 9.33
N ARG A 87 -31.15 -4.97 10.51
CA ARG A 87 -32.54 -4.58 10.77
C ARG A 87 -33.02 -3.48 9.82
N ALA A 88 -32.18 -2.49 9.56
CA ALA A 88 -32.50 -1.35 8.69
C ALA A 88 -32.30 -1.63 7.19
N ARG A 89 -31.74 -2.80 6.81
CA ARG A 89 -31.22 -3.05 5.45
C ARG A 89 -30.30 -1.91 4.99
N GLY A 90 -29.44 -1.50 5.92
CA GLY A 90 -28.62 -0.29 5.83
C GLY A 90 -27.48 -0.39 4.83
N ARG A 91 -26.52 0.53 4.99
CA ARG A 91 -25.38 0.66 4.08
C ARG A 91 -24.10 0.84 4.87
N VAL A 92 -23.04 0.22 4.36
CA VAL A 92 -21.68 0.38 4.84
C VAL A 92 -20.86 1.02 3.74
N VAL A 93 -20.18 2.11 4.06
CA VAL A 93 -19.26 2.80 3.15
C VAL A 93 -17.91 2.89 3.84
N ASN A 94 -16.97 2.05 3.41
CA ASN A 94 -15.63 2.02 3.97
C ASN A 94 -14.67 2.82 3.09
N VAL A 95 -13.90 3.71 3.71
CA VAL A 95 -12.91 4.53 2.99
C VAL A 95 -11.54 3.84 3.07
N ALA A 96 -11.18 3.17 1.97
CA ALA A 96 -9.88 2.55 1.79
C ALA A 96 -8.88 3.59 1.26
N SER A 97 -8.20 3.28 0.16
CA SER A 97 -7.29 4.12 -0.60
C SER A 97 -6.95 3.37 -1.89
N VAL A 98 -6.51 4.07 -2.93
CA VAL A 98 -5.86 3.39 -4.06
C VAL A 98 -4.62 2.60 -3.63
N MET A 99 -4.05 2.92 -2.46
CA MET A 99 -3.00 2.13 -1.81
C MET A 99 -3.47 0.78 -1.23
N GLY A 100 -4.78 0.48 -1.31
CA GLY A 100 -5.33 -0.88 -1.12
C GLY A 100 -5.30 -1.73 -2.39
N ARG A 101 -4.87 -1.15 -3.53
CA ARG A 101 -4.75 -1.83 -4.83
C ARG A 101 -3.29 -2.01 -5.24
N VAL A 102 -2.43 -1.07 -4.85
CA VAL A 102 -0.97 -1.08 -5.12
C VAL A 102 -0.24 -0.53 -3.90
N SER A 103 0.91 -1.10 -3.56
CA SER A 103 1.71 -0.63 -2.42
C SER A 103 2.79 0.32 -2.89
N PHE A 104 2.75 1.57 -2.42
CA PHE A 104 3.77 2.58 -2.71
C PHE A 104 4.43 3.12 -1.44
N PHE A 105 3.65 3.26 -0.36
CA PHE A 105 4.16 3.68 0.94
C PHE A 105 4.62 2.48 1.78
N GLY A 106 5.67 2.71 2.58
CA GLY A 106 6.13 1.75 3.59
C GLY A 106 5.25 1.73 4.84
N GLY A 107 5.62 0.89 5.80
CA GLY A 107 4.95 0.79 7.10
C GLY A 107 3.57 0.15 7.03
N GLY A 108 2.74 0.41 8.05
CA GLY A 108 1.44 -0.23 8.20
C GLY A 108 0.33 0.30 7.30
N TYR A 109 0.54 1.41 6.57
CA TYR A 109 -0.54 2.09 5.85
C TYR A 109 -1.11 1.25 4.71
N CYS A 110 -0.28 0.81 3.75
CA CYS A 110 -0.73 -0.02 2.63
C CYS A 110 -1.36 -1.33 3.14
N ILE A 111 -0.72 -1.98 4.12
CA ILE A 111 -1.25 -3.21 4.76
C ILE A 111 -2.66 -2.96 5.30
N SER A 112 -2.87 -1.86 6.03
CA SER A 112 -4.19 -1.52 6.56
C SER A 112 -5.24 -1.32 5.46
N LYS A 113 -4.88 -0.67 4.35
CA LYS A 113 -5.80 -0.38 3.25
C LYS A 113 -6.13 -1.61 2.41
N PHE A 114 -5.16 -2.50 2.17
CA PHE A 114 -5.42 -3.83 1.61
C PHE A 114 -6.32 -4.67 2.54
N GLY A 115 -6.11 -4.57 3.85
CA GLY A 115 -6.97 -5.22 4.84
C GLY A 115 -8.42 -4.72 4.78
N VAL A 116 -8.63 -3.40 4.67
CA VAL A 116 -9.96 -2.80 4.53
C VAL A 116 -10.65 -3.23 3.23
N GLU A 117 -9.92 -3.35 2.11
CA GLU A 117 -10.44 -3.90 0.86
C GLU A 117 -10.96 -5.34 1.06
N ALA A 118 -10.11 -6.22 1.61
CA ALA A 118 -10.44 -7.62 1.82
C ALA A 118 -11.61 -7.82 2.79
N PHE A 119 -11.61 -7.07 3.90
CA PHE A 119 -12.70 -7.04 4.86
C PHE A 119 -14.01 -6.61 4.20
N SER A 120 -13.99 -5.50 3.47
CA SER A 120 -15.19 -4.96 2.83
C SER A 120 -15.75 -5.87 1.75
N ASP A 121 -14.90 -6.55 0.98
CA ASP A 121 -15.34 -7.52 -0.01
C ASP A 121 -15.99 -8.76 0.61
N SER A 122 -15.44 -9.25 1.72
CA SER A 122 -16.00 -10.38 2.47
C SER A 122 -17.36 -9.99 3.07
N LEU A 123 -17.39 -8.85 3.77
CA LEU A 123 -18.60 -8.29 4.36
C LEU A 123 -19.71 -8.08 3.33
N ARG A 124 -19.38 -7.59 2.14
CA ARG A 124 -20.33 -7.38 1.05
C ARG A 124 -21.03 -8.68 0.64
N ARG A 125 -20.30 -9.80 0.59
CA ARG A 125 -20.86 -11.10 0.21
C ARG A 125 -21.72 -11.67 1.33
N GLU A 126 -21.25 -11.57 2.58
CA GLU A 126 -21.94 -12.07 3.77
C GLU A 126 -23.23 -11.31 4.08
N LEU A 127 -23.23 -9.98 3.90
CA LEU A 127 -24.38 -9.16 4.25
C LEU A 127 -25.41 -9.00 3.12
N ARG A 128 -25.08 -9.43 1.89
CA ARG A 128 -25.97 -9.36 0.73
C ARG A 128 -27.34 -10.04 0.97
N PRO A 129 -27.44 -11.25 1.54
CA PRO A 129 -28.73 -11.89 1.82
C PRO A 129 -29.61 -11.10 2.79
N PHE A 130 -29.00 -10.29 3.66
CA PHE A 130 -29.70 -9.43 4.62
C PHE A 130 -30.11 -8.07 4.03
N GLY A 131 -29.90 -7.85 2.72
CA GLY A 131 -30.25 -6.61 2.03
C GLY A 131 -29.35 -5.42 2.34
N VAL A 132 -28.25 -5.62 3.08
CA VAL A 132 -27.27 -4.58 3.39
C VAL A 132 -26.30 -4.42 2.23
N ARG A 133 -26.01 -3.19 1.84
CA ARG A 133 -25.06 -2.89 0.76
C ARG A 133 -23.76 -2.36 1.32
N VAL A 134 -22.65 -2.86 0.80
CA VAL A 134 -21.30 -2.44 1.19
C VAL A 134 -20.61 -1.85 -0.04
N SER A 135 -20.06 -0.63 0.11
CA SER A 135 -19.30 0.08 -0.92
C SER A 135 -17.94 0.48 -0.38
N ILE A 136 -16.94 0.48 -1.24
CA ILE A 136 -15.57 0.88 -0.93
C ILE A 136 -15.25 2.18 -1.68
N ILE A 137 -14.70 3.15 -0.97
CA ILE A 137 -14.16 4.38 -1.56
C ILE A 137 -12.65 4.23 -1.63
N GLU A 138 -12.07 4.47 -2.80
CA GLU A 138 -10.63 4.36 -3.09
C GLU A 138 -10.07 5.73 -3.50
N PRO A 139 -9.80 6.64 -2.55
CA PRO A 139 -9.17 7.92 -2.86
C PRO A 139 -7.72 7.77 -3.30
N GLY A 140 -7.30 8.64 -4.23
CA GLY A 140 -5.91 8.98 -4.50
C GLY A 140 -5.36 10.04 -3.53
N GLY A 141 -4.39 10.81 -3.98
CA GLY A 141 -3.80 11.93 -3.24
C GLY A 141 -4.74 13.13 -3.16
N PHE A 142 -5.12 13.53 -1.95
CA PHE A 142 -5.91 14.73 -1.70
C PHE A 142 -5.29 15.60 -0.61
N ARG A 143 -5.33 16.92 -0.79
CA ARG A 143 -4.81 17.89 0.18
C ARG A 143 -5.68 17.91 1.42
N THR A 144 -5.28 17.11 2.38
CA THR A 144 -5.83 16.98 3.73
C THR A 144 -4.66 17.03 4.71
N GLY A 145 -4.92 17.22 6.01
CA GLY A 145 -3.85 17.22 7.02
C GLY A 145 -3.00 15.94 7.05
N MET A 146 -3.50 14.83 6.50
CA MET A 146 -2.76 13.57 6.38
C MET A 146 -1.63 13.63 5.34
N LEU A 147 -1.80 14.39 4.25
CA LEU A 147 -0.85 14.46 3.14
C LEU A 147 -0.07 15.79 3.10
N ASP A 148 0.08 16.43 4.26
CA ASP A 148 0.93 17.61 4.41
C ASP A 148 2.42 17.18 4.42
N PRO A 149 3.27 17.74 3.53
CA PRO A 149 4.69 17.44 3.49
C PRO A 149 5.40 17.67 4.82
N ALA A 150 5.06 18.72 5.57
CA ALA A 150 5.78 19.10 6.78
C ALA A 150 5.76 18.01 7.88
N PRO A 151 4.59 17.55 8.37
CA PRO A 151 4.53 16.50 9.39
C PRO A 151 5.05 15.14 8.88
N MET A 152 4.95 14.85 7.58
CA MET A 152 5.52 13.62 7.02
C MET A 152 7.04 13.64 7.01
N VAL A 153 7.65 14.75 6.61
CA VAL A 153 9.10 14.93 6.65
C VAL A 153 9.59 14.90 8.10
N GLU A 154 8.91 15.58 9.01
CA GLU A 154 9.25 15.55 10.44
C GLU A 154 9.18 14.12 11.01
N GLY A 155 8.11 13.38 10.70
CA GLY A 155 7.96 11.98 11.11
C GLY A 155 9.10 11.10 10.59
N PHE A 156 9.53 11.30 9.35
CA PHE A 156 10.67 10.60 8.77
C PHE A 156 11.99 10.95 9.49
N VAL A 157 12.25 12.24 9.74
CA VAL A 157 13.48 12.69 10.44
C VAL A 157 13.55 12.08 11.84
N ARG A 158 12.43 12.05 12.57
CA ARG A 158 12.36 11.38 13.88
C ARG A 158 12.67 9.89 13.81
N LEU A 159 12.28 9.19 12.73
CA LEU A 159 12.65 7.79 12.52
C LEU A 159 14.13 7.65 12.18
N TRP A 160 14.66 8.54 11.33
CA TRP A 160 16.06 8.57 10.96
C TRP A 160 16.98 8.72 12.18
N GLU A 161 16.66 9.65 13.08
CA GLU A 161 17.43 9.90 14.30
C GLU A 161 17.48 8.71 15.26
N ARG A 162 16.47 7.82 15.22
CA ARG A 162 16.40 6.60 16.03
C ARG A 162 17.21 5.44 15.45
N LEU A 163 17.62 5.52 14.18
CA LEU A 163 18.36 4.45 13.54
C LEU A 163 19.77 4.31 14.12
N PRO A 164 20.30 3.08 14.27
CA PRO A 164 21.71 2.88 14.59
C PRO A 164 22.64 3.55 13.56
N ALA A 165 23.83 3.96 14.00
CA ALA A 165 24.81 4.63 13.14
C ALA A 165 25.18 3.82 11.88
N GLU A 166 25.26 2.49 12.01
CA GLU A 166 25.49 1.57 10.89
C GLU A 166 24.38 1.67 9.83
N ALA A 167 23.12 1.70 10.26
CA ALA A 167 21.98 1.85 9.35
C ALA A 167 21.98 3.24 8.70
N GLN A 168 22.26 4.31 9.44
CA GLN A 168 22.38 5.65 8.84
C GLN A 168 23.52 5.72 7.81
N ALA A 169 24.65 5.07 8.08
CA ALA A 169 25.78 5.01 7.16
C ALA A 169 25.44 4.27 5.85
N ALA A 170 24.68 3.17 5.92
CA ALA A 170 24.25 2.41 4.75
C ALA A 170 23.36 3.23 3.79
N TYR A 171 22.51 4.11 4.33
CA TYR A 171 21.65 4.99 3.54
C TYR A 171 22.36 6.26 3.08
N GLY A 172 23.34 6.73 3.86
CA GLY A 172 24.15 7.91 3.57
C GLY A 172 23.57 9.20 4.16
N ARG A 173 24.46 10.13 4.52
CA ARG A 173 24.13 11.35 5.28
C ARG A 173 23.10 12.26 4.60
N HIS A 174 23.06 12.28 3.27
CA HIS A 174 22.13 13.11 2.49
C HIS A 174 20.78 12.44 2.20
N TYR A 175 20.55 11.22 2.68
CA TYR A 175 19.31 10.48 2.42
C TYR A 175 18.06 11.19 2.96
N PRO A 176 18.06 11.77 4.18
CA PRO A 176 16.88 12.50 4.68
C PRO A 176 16.50 13.71 3.83
N GLU A 177 17.48 14.48 3.37
CA GLU A 177 17.23 15.64 2.50
C GLU A 177 16.65 15.22 1.14
N LYS A 178 17.20 14.15 0.55
CA LYS A 178 16.69 13.58 -0.71
C LYS A 178 15.25 13.08 -0.53
N TYR A 179 14.97 12.38 0.57
CA TYR A 179 13.64 11.91 0.91
C TYR A 179 12.65 13.06 1.10
N ALA A 180 13.04 14.12 1.81
CA ALA A 180 12.20 15.29 2.04
C ALA A 180 11.85 16.01 0.73
N LYS A 181 12.84 16.22 -0.13
CA LYS A 181 12.65 16.81 -1.48
C LYS A 181 11.73 15.95 -2.34
N ALA A 182 11.98 14.64 -2.41
CA ALA A 182 11.16 13.71 -3.20
C ALA A 182 9.71 13.68 -2.70
N THR A 183 9.51 13.53 -1.39
CA THR A 183 8.18 13.49 -0.76
C THR A 183 7.40 14.77 -1.03
N THR A 184 8.03 15.93 -0.85
CA THR A 184 7.40 17.23 -1.10
C THR A 184 7.00 17.38 -2.57
N LEU A 185 7.89 17.04 -3.50
CA LEU A 185 7.63 17.10 -4.94
C LEU A 185 6.48 16.18 -5.36
N VAL A 186 6.50 14.93 -4.89
CA VAL A 186 5.47 13.93 -5.20
C VAL A 186 4.11 14.39 -4.68
N LEU A 187 4.03 14.85 -3.43
CA LEU A 187 2.77 15.30 -2.83
C LEU A 187 2.24 16.55 -3.52
N GLN A 188 3.10 17.54 -3.82
CA GLN A 188 2.68 18.75 -4.53
C GLN A 188 2.07 18.44 -5.92
N ARG A 189 2.61 17.43 -6.62
CA ARG A 189 2.15 17.05 -7.97
C ARG A 189 0.97 16.09 -7.98
N LEU A 190 0.93 15.13 -7.06
CA LEU A 190 -0.09 14.08 -7.06
C LEU A 190 -1.33 14.43 -6.21
N THR A 191 -1.25 15.42 -5.31
CA THR A 191 -2.40 15.79 -4.48
C THR A 191 -3.35 16.77 -5.17
N SER A 192 -4.62 16.40 -5.21
CA SER A 192 -5.71 17.28 -5.65
C SER A 192 -6.26 18.11 -4.48
N SER A 193 -6.62 19.37 -4.74
CA SER A 193 -7.36 20.21 -3.78
C SER A 193 -8.88 19.96 -3.81
N ARG A 194 -9.39 19.27 -4.84
CA ARG A 194 -10.83 19.09 -5.03
C ARG A 194 -11.36 17.88 -4.26
N LEU A 195 -11.61 18.08 -2.96
CA LEU A 195 -12.14 17.05 -2.06
C LEU A 195 -13.53 16.55 -2.46
N SER A 196 -14.28 17.34 -3.26
CA SER A 196 -15.63 16.98 -3.70
C SER A 196 -15.68 15.62 -4.39
N HIS A 197 -14.62 15.21 -5.09
CA HIS A 197 -14.58 13.90 -5.75
C HIS A 197 -14.76 12.73 -4.79
N VAL A 198 -14.27 12.86 -3.56
CA VAL A 198 -14.42 11.83 -2.52
C VAL A 198 -15.81 11.94 -1.89
N THR A 199 -16.26 13.14 -1.53
CA THR A 199 -17.56 13.34 -0.89
C THR A 199 -18.73 12.99 -1.81
N ASP A 200 -18.63 13.30 -3.11
CA ASP A 200 -19.64 12.95 -4.12
C ASP A 200 -19.72 11.43 -4.30
N ALA A 201 -18.58 10.74 -4.26
CA ALA A 201 -18.53 9.28 -4.29
C ALA A 201 -19.19 8.66 -3.05
N MET A 202 -18.91 9.20 -1.87
CA MET A 202 -19.56 8.79 -0.62
C MET A 202 -21.07 9.06 -0.66
N ALA A 203 -21.49 10.24 -1.09
CA ALA A 203 -22.88 10.61 -1.23
C ALA A 203 -23.61 9.67 -2.20
N HIS A 204 -23.01 9.35 -3.35
CA HIS A 204 -23.59 8.39 -4.27
C HIS A 204 -23.67 6.98 -3.66
N ALA A 205 -22.65 6.52 -2.94
CA ALA A 205 -22.68 5.21 -2.27
C ALA A 205 -23.81 5.10 -1.24
N LEU A 206 -24.07 6.18 -0.49
CA LEU A 206 -25.12 6.26 0.51
C LEU A 206 -26.52 6.39 -0.12
N LEU A 207 -26.69 7.28 -1.10
CA LEU A 207 -28.01 7.71 -1.57
C LEU A 207 -28.51 6.92 -2.78
N SER A 208 -27.63 6.36 -3.62
CA SER A 208 -28.05 5.71 -4.85
C SER A 208 -28.87 4.44 -4.61
N ARG A 209 -29.97 4.25 -5.34
CA ARG A 209 -30.74 3.00 -5.34
C ARG A 209 -29.91 1.79 -5.79
N CYS A 210 -28.86 2.01 -6.59
CA CYS A 210 -27.95 1.01 -7.12
C CYS A 210 -26.49 1.50 -6.99
N PRO A 211 -25.91 1.50 -5.77
CA PRO A 211 -24.54 1.92 -5.58
C PRO A 211 -23.59 0.90 -6.21
N ARG A 212 -22.45 1.38 -6.70
CA ARG A 212 -21.31 0.55 -7.12
C ARG A 212 -20.65 -0.08 -5.90
N SER A 213 -19.98 -1.21 -6.07
CA SER A 213 -19.18 -1.80 -4.99
C SER A 213 -17.88 -1.03 -4.70
N ARG A 214 -17.36 -0.30 -5.71
CA ARG A 214 -16.11 0.48 -5.61
C ARG A 214 -16.26 1.86 -6.26
N TYR A 215 -15.64 2.86 -5.64
CA TYR A 215 -15.57 4.23 -6.13
C TYR A 215 -14.14 4.74 -6.06
N THR A 216 -13.46 4.73 -7.19
CA THR A 216 -12.15 5.34 -7.33
C THR A 216 -12.29 6.86 -7.49
N ALA A 217 -11.69 7.62 -6.59
CA ALA A 217 -11.79 9.08 -6.54
C ALA A 217 -10.39 9.71 -6.70
N GLY A 218 -10.25 10.64 -7.64
CA GLY A 218 -8.96 11.25 -8.00
C GLY A 218 -8.51 10.83 -9.39
N TRP A 219 -7.84 11.74 -10.10
CA TRP A 219 -7.30 11.46 -11.43
C TRP A 219 -6.11 10.50 -11.34
N ASP A 220 -5.28 10.66 -10.32
CA ASP A 220 -4.11 9.86 -10.01
C ASP A 220 -4.53 8.42 -9.68
N ALA A 221 -5.57 8.26 -8.85
CA ALA A 221 -6.10 6.93 -8.55
C ALA A 221 -6.59 6.22 -9.80
N ARG A 222 -7.32 6.92 -10.69
CA ARG A 222 -7.93 6.33 -11.89
C ARG A 222 -6.94 6.08 -13.04
N LEU A 223 -6.00 6.99 -13.26
CA LEU A 223 -5.14 7.00 -14.45
C LEU A 223 -3.72 6.53 -14.18
N LEU A 224 -3.25 6.56 -12.93
CA LEU A 224 -1.90 6.15 -12.56
C LEU A 224 -1.94 4.86 -11.73
N PHE A 225 -2.43 4.91 -10.50
CA PHE A 225 -2.25 3.83 -9.54
C PHE A 225 -3.10 2.59 -9.82
N LEU A 226 -4.35 2.77 -10.26
CA LEU A 226 -5.22 1.63 -10.58
C LEU A 226 -4.71 0.85 -11.82
N PRO A 227 -4.33 1.47 -12.95
CA PRO A 227 -3.67 0.76 -14.05
C PRO A 227 -2.40 0.04 -13.62
N LEU A 228 -1.54 0.70 -12.82
CA LEU A 228 -0.32 0.10 -12.28
C LEU A 228 -0.59 -1.14 -11.41
N SER A 229 -1.73 -1.20 -10.72
CA SER A 229 -2.11 -2.39 -9.94
C SER A 229 -2.37 -3.65 -10.79
N TYR A 230 -2.65 -3.48 -12.08
CA TYR A 230 -2.86 -4.59 -13.03
C TYR A 230 -1.66 -4.85 -13.93
N CYS A 231 -0.66 -3.97 -13.92
CA CYS A 231 0.57 -4.16 -14.69
C CYS A 231 1.42 -5.30 -14.10
N PRO A 232 2.29 -5.93 -14.91
CA PRO A 232 3.29 -6.87 -14.40
C PRO A 232 4.13 -6.23 -13.29
N THR A 233 4.38 -6.97 -12.20
CA THR A 233 5.07 -6.47 -11.00
C THR A 233 6.39 -5.76 -11.31
N TRP A 234 7.21 -6.31 -12.23
CA TRP A 234 8.47 -5.67 -12.61
C TRP A 234 8.29 -4.24 -13.15
N LEU A 235 7.19 -3.97 -13.88
CA LEU A 235 6.92 -2.67 -14.45
C LEU A 235 6.43 -1.71 -13.37
N SER A 236 5.50 -2.16 -12.53
CA SER A 236 4.99 -1.37 -11.41
C SER A 236 6.10 -1.00 -10.44
N ASP A 237 6.97 -1.96 -10.07
CA ASP A 237 8.11 -1.74 -9.18
C ASP A 237 9.13 -0.79 -9.78
N THR A 238 9.41 -0.91 -11.09
CA THR A 238 10.34 0.00 -11.78
C THR A 238 9.79 1.43 -11.79
N LEU A 239 8.50 1.62 -12.12
CA LEU A 239 7.87 2.93 -12.20
C LEU A 239 7.74 3.60 -10.83
N LEU A 240 7.36 2.84 -9.80
CA LEU A 240 7.27 3.35 -8.44
C LEU A 240 8.65 3.61 -7.82
N GLY A 241 9.64 2.77 -8.16
CA GLY A 241 11.02 2.91 -7.70
C GLY A 241 11.68 4.22 -8.13
N PHE A 242 11.33 4.78 -9.30
CA PHE A 242 11.85 6.08 -9.75
C PHE A 242 11.52 7.25 -8.80
N PHE A 243 10.48 7.13 -7.97
CA PHE A 243 10.08 8.17 -7.03
C PHE A 243 10.77 8.03 -5.65
N LEU A 244 11.43 6.90 -5.39
CA LEU A 244 12.10 6.64 -4.12
C LEU A 244 13.60 6.97 -4.24
N PRO A 245 14.18 7.65 -3.24
CA PRO A 245 15.62 7.91 -3.23
C PRO A 245 16.40 6.60 -3.09
N ILE A 246 17.48 6.46 -3.85
CA ILE A 246 18.37 5.30 -3.79
C ILE A 246 19.34 5.47 -2.60
N PRO A 247 19.45 4.49 -1.68
CA PRO A 247 20.45 4.48 -0.61
C PRO A 247 21.89 4.54 -1.14
N ALA A 248 22.82 5.13 -0.39
CA ALA A 248 24.23 5.19 -0.82
C ALA A 248 24.88 3.81 -0.99
N GLY A 249 24.50 2.82 -0.18
CA GLY A 249 24.90 1.42 -0.33
C GLY A 249 24.00 0.58 -1.24
N GLY A 250 23.02 1.20 -1.93
CA GLY A 250 22.14 0.51 -2.88
C GLY A 250 22.87 0.25 -4.21
N VAL A 251 22.70 -0.96 -4.75
CA VAL A 251 23.18 -1.37 -6.08
C VAL A 251 22.04 -1.27 -7.09
#